data_AF-A0A6N7PEH8-F1
#
_entry.id   AF-A0A6N7PEH8-F1
#
_cell.length_a   1.000
_cell.length_b   1.000
_cell.length_c   1.000
_cell.angle_alpha   90.00
_cell.angle_beta   90.00
_cell.angle_gamma   90.00
#
_symmetry.space_group_name_H-M   'P 1'
#
loop_
_entity.id
_entity.type
_entity.pdbx_description
1 polymer ?
#
loop_
_entity_poly.entity_id
_entity_poly.type
_entity_poly.pdbx_seq_one_letter_code
_entity_poly.pdbx_strand_id
1 'polypeptide(L)'
;MHDFLRPGRAWILGAVVSVVVMACGASPADPTGATGSAGGATGGGSAGGGMGGLGGMGGMGGMGMGGDGGINFTSGNGGGPPAVDVDVVLTADNAYSFGYGDAAGINTFIQGSRAQTAGQIFNCGEGPEAYVVPAAAAPPSAYLYIVTWDDLAVTQGVLGQFRRGTGAPLYTGDGQFEVCATGINMQSSQTGPTQDEINQQIALCNSGSGDDATTSGGWVNAAGAVTPGATGSLAVGEANDPTPGGTFPPTCPTGAAPPGTASIDPEAHWMWYQPGGVANPFQSTGSNTFRAYLIFRIAAEDIPLPPK
;
A
#
# COMPACT_ATOMS: atom_id res chain seq x y z
N MET A 1 21.81 12.72 73.43
CA MET A 1 22.96 11.85 73.76
C MET A 1 23.04 10.78 72.68
N HIS A 2 24.16 10.78 71.94
CA HIS A 2 24.59 9.84 70.88
C HIS A 2 23.74 9.85 69.59
N ASP A 3 24.09 10.59 68.52
CA ASP A 3 25.27 10.50 67.61
C ASP A 3 25.56 9.08 67.09
N PHE A 4 25.30 8.81 65.80
CA PHE A 4 26.38 8.58 64.82
C PHE A 4 25.89 8.57 63.35
N LEU A 5 26.63 9.31 62.52
CA LEU A 5 26.57 9.44 61.06
C LEU A 5 27.17 8.21 60.35
N ARG A 6 26.69 7.85 59.13
CA ARG A 6 27.45 8.04 57.86
C ARG A 6 26.79 7.39 56.62
N PRO A 7 27.08 7.92 55.41
CA PRO A 7 26.51 7.53 54.13
C PRO A 7 27.37 6.50 53.35
N GLY A 8 26.71 5.66 52.54
CA GLY A 8 27.36 4.73 51.60
C GLY A 8 27.41 5.29 50.18
N ARG A 9 28.62 5.32 49.60
CA ARG A 9 28.95 5.80 48.26
C ARG A 9 28.65 4.78 47.14
N ALA A 10 28.49 5.36 45.96
CA ALA A 10 28.34 4.83 44.61
C ALA A 10 29.21 3.64 44.17
N TRP A 11 28.67 2.86 43.22
CA TRP A 11 29.41 2.27 42.10
C TRP A 11 28.60 2.44 40.81
N ILE A 12 29.14 3.23 39.89
CA ILE A 12 28.73 3.28 38.48
C ILE A 12 29.57 2.22 37.76
N LEU A 13 28.92 1.18 37.25
CA LEU A 13 29.53 0.24 36.31
C LEU A 13 29.06 0.62 34.91
N GLY A 14 29.93 1.28 34.16
CA GLY A 14 29.77 1.50 32.74
C GLY A 14 29.98 0.20 31.98
N ALA A 15 28.94 -0.30 31.32
CA ALA A 15 29.06 -1.34 30.32
C ALA A 15 29.33 -0.65 28.97
N VAL A 16 30.59 -0.68 28.53
CA VAL A 16 30.96 -0.41 27.14
C VAL A 16 30.68 -1.69 26.37
N VAL A 17 29.57 -1.74 25.63
CA VAL A 17 29.33 -2.80 24.64
C VAL A 17 29.70 -2.24 23.28
N SER A 18 30.79 -2.79 22.75
CA SER A 18 31.33 -2.49 21.43
C SER A 18 30.33 -2.86 20.33
N VAL A 19 29.99 -1.88 19.49
CA VAL A 19 29.28 -2.10 18.22
C VAL A 19 30.29 -2.66 17.22
N VAL A 20 30.11 -3.92 16.82
CA VAL A 20 30.81 -4.51 15.67
C VAL A 20 29.97 -4.20 14.44
N VAL A 21 30.45 -3.27 13.62
CA VAL A 21 29.92 -3.02 12.28
C VAL A 21 30.52 -4.06 11.34
N MET A 22 29.73 -5.06 10.93
CA MET A 22 30.09 -5.92 9.79
C MET A 22 29.83 -5.14 8.49
N ALA A 23 30.88 -4.56 7.94
CA ALA A 23 30.90 -4.07 6.57
C ALA A 23 31.19 -5.25 5.63
N CYS A 24 30.21 -5.67 4.83
CA CYS A 24 30.47 -6.54 3.68
C CYS A 24 31.13 -5.71 2.58
N GLY A 25 32.41 -5.97 2.34
CA GLY A 25 33.20 -5.34 1.29
C GLY A 25 32.76 -5.78 -0.10
N ALA A 26 32.48 -4.81 -0.97
CA ALA A 26 32.43 -5.00 -2.41
C ALA A 26 33.86 -5.08 -2.95
N SER A 27 34.18 -6.16 -3.66
CA SER A 27 35.43 -6.28 -4.40
C SER A 27 35.48 -5.28 -5.56
N PRO A 28 36.60 -4.58 -5.80
CA PRO A 28 36.77 -3.76 -6.99
C PRO A 28 37.09 -4.66 -8.18
N ALA A 29 36.25 -4.61 -9.22
CA ALA A 29 36.57 -5.17 -10.52
C ALA A 29 37.39 -4.15 -11.32
N ASP A 30 38.55 -4.60 -11.77
CA ASP A 30 39.59 -3.90 -12.52
C ASP A 30 39.11 -3.53 -13.95
N PRO A 31 39.49 -2.37 -14.53
CA PRO A 31 39.08 -1.96 -15.86
C PRO A 31 40.25 -2.04 -16.86
N THR A 32 40.23 -2.97 -17.82
CA THR A 32 41.11 -2.85 -19.00
C THR A 32 40.56 -3.55 -20.26
N GLY A 33 40.31 -2.72 -21.29
CA GLY A 33 40.60 -2.98 -22.71
C GLY A 33 39.70 -3.96 -23.48
N ALA A 34 39.49 -3.85 -24.79
CA ALA A 34 39.69 -2.81 -25.79
C ALA A 34 39.07 -3.37 -27.10
N THR A 35 38.51 -2.46 -27.92
CA THR A 35 38.48 -2.46 -29.40
C THR A 35 38.06 -3.71 -30.18
N GLY A 36 37.02 -3.56 -31.03
CA GLY A 36 36.74 -4.48 -32.13
C GLY A 36 35.66 -3.95 -33.07
N SER A 37 36.07 -3.55 -34.27
CA SER A 37 35.30 -2.83 -35.29
C SER A 37 34.28 -3.65 -36.09
N ALA A 38 33.36 -2.89 -36.69
CA ALA A 38 32.84 -3.00 -38.06
C ALA A 38 31.81 -4.08 -38.41
N GLY A 39 30.74 -3.59 -39.06
CA GLY A 39 30.37 -4.16 -40.37
C GLY A 39 28.92 -4.63 -40.50
N GLY A 40 28.07 -3.74 -41.00
CA GLY A 40 27.15 -3.99 -42.12
C GLY A 40 26.05 -5.05 -41.98
N ALA A 41 24.80 -4.61 -42.17
CA ALA A 41 24.02 -5.00 -43.36
C ALA A 41 22.65 -4.30 -43.34
N THR A 42 22.47 -3.38 -44.27
CA THR A 42 21.19 -2.91 -44.76
C THR A 42 20.56 -3.97 -45.67
N GLY A 43 19.30 -4.31 -45.42
CA GLY A 43 18.38 -4.96 -46.37
C GLY A 43 16.96 -4.77 -45.83
N GLY A 44 15.92 -4.37 -46.58
CA GLY A 44 15.76 -4.27 -48.03
C GLY A 44 14.58 -5.14 -48.48
N GLY A 45 13.44 -4.50 -48.80
CA GLY A 45 12.28 -5.08 -49.52
C GLY A 45 11.29 -5.87 -48.63
N SER A 46 10.00 -5.98 -48.91
CA SER A 46 9.12 -5.58 -50.02
C SER A 46 7.67 -5.80 -49.52
N ALA A 47 6.74 -4.88 -49.75
CA ALA A 47 5.69 -4.91 -50.80
C ALA A 47 4.64 -6.04 -50.71
N GLY A 48 3.37 -5.62 -50.67
CA GLY A 48 2.15 -6.42 -50.88
C GLY A 48 0.98 -5.68 -50.21
N GLY A 49 0.15 -4.89 -50.92
CA GLY A 49 -0.97 -5.36 -51.76
C GLY A 49 -2.14 -5.74 -50.84
N GLY A 50 -3.36 -5.20 -50.90
CA GLY A 50 -4.16 -4.55 -51.92
C GLY A 50 -5.63 -4.96 -51.67
N MET A 51 -6.58 -4.25 -52.28
CA MET A 51 -8.05 -4.46 -52.27
C MET A 51 -8.78 -3.98 -51.00
N GLY A 52 -9.86 -3.19 -51.05
CA GLY A 52 -10.86 -3.00 -52.09
C GLY A 52 -12.23 -3.34 -51.48
N GLY A 53 -13.12 -2.37 -51.32
CA GLY A 53 -14.42 -2.58 -50.67
C GLY A 53 -15.34 -1.37 -50.70
N LEU A 54 -15.88 -1.09 -51.89
CA LEU A 54 -17.01 -0.21 -52.13
C LEU A 54 -18.32 -0.85 -51.65
N GLY A 55 -19.27 -0.02 -51.22
CA GLY A 55 -20.70 -0.28 -51.43
C GLY A 55 -21.56 -0.28 -50.16
N GLY A 56 -22.60 0.57 -50.15
CA GLY A 56 -23.66 0.49 -49.14
C GLY A 56 -24.55 1.72 -49.02
N MET A 57 -25.14 2.19 -50.12
CA MET A 57 -26.25 3.13 -50.11
C MET A 57 -27.52 2.50 -49.52
N GLY A 58 -28.35 3.32 -48.86
CA GLY A 58 -29.81 3.18 -48.94
C GLY A 58 -30.53 3.01 -47.60
N GLY A 59 -31.41 3.97 -47.27
CA GLY A 59 -32.36 3.79 -46.16
C GLY A 59 -33.07 5.05 -45.66
N MET A 60 -33.56 5.92 -46.55
CA MET A 60 -34.61 6.89 -46.19
C MET A 60 -35.98 6.21 -46.25
N GLY A 61 -36.80 6.35 -45.20
CA GLY A 61 -38.23 6.06 -45.30
C GLY A 61 -38.87 5.74 -43.96
N GLY A 62 -39.58 6.71 -43.36
CA GLY A 62 -40.39 6.45 -42.17
C GLY A 62 -40.98 7.68 -41.51
N MET A 63 -41.68 8.54 -42.26
CA MET A 63 -42.59 9.53 -41.65
C MET A 63 -43.85 8.80 -41.18
N GLY A 64 -43.90 8.45 -39.89
CA GLY A 64 -45.10 8.01 -39.19
C GLY A 64 -45.68 9.18 -38.38
N MET A 65 -46.67 9.86 -38.95
CA MET A 65 -47.57 10.76 -38.22
C MET A 65 -48.65 9.93 -37.51
N GLY A 66 -48.91 10.24 -36.23
CA GLY A 66 -50.19 9.94 -35.59
C GLY A 66 -50.09 9.00 -34.39
N GLY A 67 -50.11 9.57 -33.19
CA GLY A 67 -50.29 8.82 -31.96
C GLY A 67 -50.02 9.67 -30.72
N ASP A 68 -51.00 10.47 -30.32
CA ASP A 68 -51.06 11.08 -28.99
C ASP A 68 -51.19 9.97 -27.94
N GLY A 69 -50.05 9.45 -27.52
CA GLY A 69 -49.90 8.50 -26.44
C GLY A 69 -48.69 8.92 -25.62
N GLY A 70 -48.95 9.43 -24.42
CA GLY A 70 -47.94 10.02 -23.53
C GLY A 70 -46.64 9.22 -23.52
N ILE A 71 -45.59 9.83 -24.06
CA ILE A 71 -44.22 9.35 -23.95
C ILE A 71 -43.87 9.51 -22.47
N ASN A 72 -44.08 8.43 -21.72
CA ASN A 72 -43.41 8.26 -20.45
C ASN A 72 -41.93 8.12 -20.79
N PHE A 73 -41.20 9.24 -20.73
CA PHE A 73 -39.75 9.21 -20.62
C PHE A 73 -39.46 8.57 -19.25
N THR A 74 -39.52 7.24 -19.19
CA THR A 74 -38.65 6.50 -18.29
C THR A 74 -37.26 6.94 -18.70
N SER A 75 -36.75 7.92 -17.95
CA SER A 75 -35.37 8.38 -18.00
C SER A 75 -34.53 7.15 -18.18
N GLY A 76 -33.93 7.02 -19.37
CA GLY A 76 -33.03 5.92 -19.68
C GLY A 76 -32.11 5.81 -18.50
N ASN A 77 -32.15 4.65 -17.86
CA ASN A 77 -31.19 4.22 -16.87
C ASN A 77 -29.86 4.27 -17.62
N GLY A 78 -29.22 5.45 -17.62
CA GLY A 78 -27.94 5.68 -18.25
C GLY A 78 -27.03 4.74 -17.53
N GLY A 79 -26.85 3.56 -18.10
CA GLY A 79 -26.12 2.47 -17.47
C GLY A 79 -24.81 3.07 -17.05
N GLY A 80 -24.59 3.14 -15.74
CA GLY A 80 -23.29 3.54 -15.23
C GLY A 80 -22.22 2.72 -15.94
N PRO A 81 -21.01 3.26 -16.09
CA PRO A 81 -19.90 2.47 -16.63
C PRO A 81 -19.89 1.11 -15.95
N PRO A 82 -19.66 0.02 -16.70
CA PRO A 82 -19.71 -1.33 -16.14
C PRO A 82 -18.81 -1.37 -14.90
N ALA A 83 -19.30 -2.00 -13.84
CA ALA A 83 -18.50 -2.16 -12.62
C ALA A 83 -17.23 -2.94 -13.00
N VAL A 84 -16.06 -2.39 -12.64
CA VAL A 84 -14.75 -2.97 -12.96
C VAL A 84 -14.05 -3.39 -11.68
N ASP A 85 -13.39 -4.56 -11.73
CA ASP A 85 -12.58 -5.11 -10.64
C ASP A 85 -11.42 -4.17 -10.27
N VAL A 86 -10.93 -4.29 -9.04
CA VAL A 86 -9.73 -3.59 -8.57
C VAL A 86 -8.60 -4.61 -8.42
N ASP A 87 -7.55 -4.42 -9.21
CA ASP A 87 -6.27 -5.09 -9.05
C ASP A 87 -5.51 -4.42 -7.89
N VAL A 88 -5.01 -5.20 -6.96
CA VAL A 88 -4.26 -4.71 -5.80
C VAL A 88 -2.95 -5.48 -5.72
N VAL A 89 -1.84 -4.76 -5.49
CA VAL A 89 -0.54 -5.39 -5.18
C VAL A 89 0.00 -4.76 -3.91
N LEU A 90 0.32 -5.57 -2.90
CA LEU A 90 0.76 -5.11 -1.58
C LEU A 90 1.98 -5.87 -1.08
N THR A 91 2.74 -5.20 -0.23
CA THR A 91 3.68 -5.82 0.72
C THR A 91 3.69 -5.01 2.01
N ALA A 92 4.30 -5.56 3.05
CA ALA A 92 4.63 -4.83 4.27
C ALA A 92 5.95 -5.34 4.83
N ASP A 93 6.66 -4.46 5.52
CA ASP A 93 7.81 -4.88 6.31
C ASP A 93 7.31 -5.58 7.58
N ASN A 94 7.59 -6.88 7.58
CA ASN A 94 7.12 -7.97 8.45
C ASN A 94 5.75 -8.55 8.13
N ALA A 95 4.62 -7.89 8.43
CA ALA A 95 3.34 -8.59 8.31
C ALA A 95 2.17 -7.72 7.91
N TYR A 96 1.28 -8.31 7.10
CA TYR A 96 -0.01 -7.71 6.79
C TYR A 96 -1.09 -8.75 6.56
N SER A 97 -2.32 -8.27 6.45
CA SER A 97 -3.50 -8.96 5.96
C SER A 97 -4.30 -7.97 5.12
N PHE A 98 -5.08 -8.47 4.18
CA PHE A 98 -5.86 -7.63 3.25
C PHE A 98 -7.34 -7.96 3.37
N GLY A 99 -8.20 -6.96 3.20
CA GLY A 99 -9.64 -7.17 3.21
C GLY A 99 -10.39 -6.02 2.57
N TYR A 100 -11.68 -6.24 2.36
CA TYR A 100 -12.57 -5.21 1.82
C TYR A 100 -13.98 -5.35 2.40
N GLY A 101 -14.68 -4.23 2.42
CA GLY A 101 -16.02 -4.13 3.00
C GLY A 101 -16.55 -2.71 2.86
N ASP A 102 -17.21 -2.22 3.89
CA ASP A 102 -17.77 -0.86 3.94
C ASP A 102 -17.18 -0.09 5.11
N ALA A 103 -17.61 1.16 5.32
CA ALA A 103 -17.10 2.00 6.39
C ALA A 103 -17.19 1.37 7.79
N ALA A 104 -18.14 0.45 8.03
CA ALA A 104 -18.34 -0.20 9.31
C ALA A 104 -17.37 -1.37 9.55
N GLY A 105 -16.79 -1.95 8.50
CA GLY A 105 -15.83 -3.03 8.66
C GLY A 105 -15.55 -3.85 7.40
N ILE A 106 -14.70 -4.86 7.60
CA ILE A 106 -14.32 -5.86 6.61
C ILE A 106 -15.38 -6.97 6.58
N ASN A 107 -15.84 -7.31 5.38
CA ASN A 107 -16.75 -8.43 5.13
C ASN A 107 -16.02 -9.61 4.47
N THR A 108 -15.02 -9.32 3.64
CA THR A 108 -14.10 -10.34 3.08
C THR A 108 -12.70 -10.09 3.60
N PHE A 109 -12.16 -11.06 4.33
CA PHE A 109 -10.85 -10.98 4.95
C PHE A 109 -9.92 -12.08 4.43
N ILE A 110 -8.72 -11.68 4.06
CA ILE A 110 -7.63 -12.55 3.62
C ILE A 110 -6.54 -12.43 4.67
N GLN A 111 -6.47 -13.44 5.54
CA GLN A 111 -5.43 -13.53 6.56
C GLN A 111 -4.07 -13.72 5.89
N GLY A 112 -3.18 -12.76 6.09
CA GLY A 112 -1.79 -12.91 5.71
C GLY A 112 -0.95 -13.53 6.81
N SER A 113 0.35 -13.59 6.58
CA SER A 113 1.32 -14.14 7.53
C SER A 113 2.53 -13.24 7.62
N ARG A 114 3.25 -13.33 8.73
CA ARG A 114 4.49 -12.59 8.90
C ARG A 114 5.61 -13.17 8.03
N ALA A 115 6.22 -12.32 7.21
CA ALA A 115 7.48 -12.57 6.55
C ALA A 115 8.58 -12.84 7.58
N GLN A 116 9.34 -13.92 7.37
CA GLN A 116 10.45 -14.33 8.24
C GLN A 116 11.81 -13.92 7.66
N THR A 117 11.83 -13.47 6.40
CA THR A 117 13.06 -13.11 5.70
C THR A 117 12.83 -11.85 4.87
N ALA A 118 13.90 -11.09 4.64
CA ALA A 118 13.89 -9.96 3.72
C ALA A 118 13.44 -10.36 2.30
N GLY A 119 13.74 -11.60 1.87
CA GLY A 119 13.34 -12.09 0.54
C GLY A 119 11.82 -12.15 0.36
N GLN A 120 11.10 -12.54 1.42
CA GLN A 120 9.62 -12.57 1.45
C GLN A 120 8.98 -11.18 1.49
N ILE A 121 9.79 -10.12 1.52
CA ILE A 121 9.31 -8.73 1.51
C ILE A 121 9.72 -8.08 0.18
N PHE A 122 11.02 -8.14 -0.15
CA PHE A 122 11.62 -7.32 -1.21
C PHE A 122 11.81 -8.06 -2.54
N ASN A 123 11.86 -9.39 -2.57
CA ASN A 123 12.16 -10.14 -3.81
C ASN A 123 10.94 -10.24 -4.71
N CYS A 124 11.19 -10.24 -6.02
CA CYS A 124 10.18 -10.65 -6.98
C CYS A 124 9.83 -12.15 -6.83
N GLY A 125 8.54 -12.46 -6.77
CA GLY A 125 8.01 -13.83 -6.73
C GLY A 125 7.64 -14.32 -5.33
N GLU A 126 8.19 -13.69 -4.30
CA GLU A 126 7.85 -13.96 -2.89
C GLU A 126 7.35 -12.72 -2.13
N GLY A 127 7.81 -11.53 -2.49
CA GLY A 127 7.51 -10.27 -1.81
C GLY A 127 6.10 -9.76 -2.08
N PRO A 128 5.89 -8.85 -3.05
CA PRO A 128 4.55 -8.34 -3.32
C PRO A 128 3.56 -9.45 -3.68
N GLU A 129 2.36 -9.39 -3.10
CA GLU A 129 1.26 -10.29 -3.42
C GLU A 129 0.17 -9.53 -4.19
N ALA A 130 -0.46 -10.21 -5.14
CA ALA A 130 -1.54 -9.66 -5.96
C ALA A 130 -2.92 -10.19 -5.51
N TYR A 131 -3.89 -9.29 -5.44
CA TYR A 131 -5.28 -9.58 -5.13
C TYR A 131 -6.20 -8.97 -6.19
N VAL A 132 -7.38 -9.57 -6.35
CA VAL A 132 -8.47 -9.02 -7.18
C VAL A 132 -9.67 -8.81 -6.28
N VAL A 133 -10.12 -7.56 -6.18
CA VAL A 133 -11.39 -7.22 -5.51
C VAL A 133 -12.48 -7.18 -6.59
N PRO A 134 -13.49 -8.06 -6.52
CA PRO A 134 -14.56 -8.08 -7.50
C PRO A 134 -15.28 -6.73 -7.55
N ALA A 135 -15.68 -6.30 -8.75
CA ALA A 135 -16.32 -5.01 -8.97
C ALA A 135 -17.56 -4.79 -8.09
N ALA A 136 -18.34 -5.84 -7.86
CA ALA A 136 -19.51 -5.82 -7.00
C ALA A 136 -19.18 -5.59 -5.51
N ALA A 137 -17.96 -5.89 -5.08
CA ALA A 137 -17.45 -5.68 -3.73
C ALA A 137 -16.65 -4.37 -3.59
N ALA A 138 -16.44 -3.62 -4.68
CA ALA A 138 -15.82 -2.30 -4.68
C ALA A 138 -16.76 -1.18 -5.23
N PRO A 139 -18.03 -1.08 -4.78
CA PRO A 139 -18.86 0.08 -5.08
C PRO A 139 -18.26 1.36 -4.45
N PRO A 140 -18.69 2.57 -4.87
CA PRO A 140 -18.16 3.82 -4.32
C PRO A 140 -18.17 3.93 -2.79
N SER A 141 -19.14 3.30 -2.11
CA SER A 141 -19.24 3.29 -0.64
C SER A 141 -18.35 2.26 0.07
N ALA A 142 -17.62 1.43 -0.69
CA ALA A 142 -16.76 0.39 -0.12
C ALA A 142 -15.39 0.94 0.27
N TYR A 143 -14.72 0.20 1.15
CA TYR A 143 -13.35 0.46 1.56
C TYR A 143 -12.49 -0.79 1.35
N LEU A 144 -11.25 -0.56 0.95
CA LEU A 144 -10.19 -1.56 0.92
C LEU A 144 -9.29 -1.31 2.14
N TYR A 145 -8.98 -2.38 2.87
CA TYR A 145 -8.30 -2.33 4.15
C TYR A 145 -6.98 -3.09 4.09
N ILE A 146 -5.93 -2.48 4.62
CA ILE A 146 -4.65 -3.15 4.87
C ILE A 146 -4.42 -3.17 6.37
N VAL A 147 -4.27 -4.36 6.94
CA VAL A 147 -4.03 -4.55 8.37
C VAL A 147 -2.60 -4.99 8.56
N THR A 148 -1.78 -4.24 9.29
CA THR A 148 -0.34 -4.51 9.41
C THR A 148 0.11 -4.55 10.86
N TRP A 149 1.17 -5.30 11.14
CA TRP A 149 1.86 -5.26 12.42
C TRP A 149 3.36 -5.46 12.21
N ASP A 150 4.15 -4.80 13.06
CA ASP A 150 5.61 -4.92 13.03
C ASP A 150 6.09 -6.00 14.00
N ASP A 151 7.38 -6.33 13.93
CA ASP A 151 8.08 -7.21 14.87
C ASP A 151 8.94 -6.41 15.87
N LEU A 152 8.80 -5.08 15.87
CA LEU A 152 9.64 -4.12 16.60
C LEU A 152 11.13 -4.18 16.25
N ALA A 153 11.53 -4.60 15.05
CA ALA A 153 12.92 -4.64 14.63
C ALA A 153 13.17 -3.91 13.29
N VAL A 154 14.35 -3.27 13.19
CA VAL A 154 14.91 -2.64 11.99
C VAL A 154 14.03 -1.56 11.36
N THR A 155 13.02 -1.94 10.60
CA THR A 155 12.19 -1.07 9.78
C THR A 155 10.72 -1.53 9.79
N GLN A 156 9.81 -0.62 9.46
CA GLN A 156 8.39 -0.93 9.38
C GLN A 156 7.69 -0.02 8.37
N GLY A 157 6.75 -0.59 7.62
CA GLY A 157 6.03 0.14 6.59
C GLY A 157 5.09 -0.76 5.80
N VAL A 158 4.14 -0.15 5.09
CA VAL A 158 3.31 -0.80 4.07
C VAL A 158 3.52 -0.13 2.73
N LEU A 159 3.49 -0.91 1.66
CA LEU A 159 3.73 -0.44 0.30
C LEU A 159 2.80 -1.15 -0.67
N GLY A 160 2.31 -0.44 -1.68
CA GLY A 160 1.51 -1.07 -2.71
C GLY A 160 0.82 -0.14 -3.70
N GLN A 161 -0.06 -0.73 -4.49
CA GLN A 161 -0.79 -0.05 -5.55
C GLN A 161 -2.16 -0.67 -5.78
N PHE A 162 -3.07 0.16 -6.28
CA PHE A 162 -4.47 -0.17 -6.51
C PHE A 162 -4.85 0.33 -7.90
N ARG A 163 -5.47 -0.51 -8.73
CA ARG A 163 -5.88 -0.10 -10.08
C ARG A 163 -7.22 -0.69 -10.44
N ARG A 164 -8.14 0.16 -10.87
CA ARG A 164 -9.45 -0.29 -11.35
C ARG A 164 -9.41 -0.48 -12.87
N GLY A 165 -9.33 -1.73 -13.33
CA GLY A 165 -9.17 -2.08 -14.75
C GLY A 165 -8.03 -1.33 -15.44
N THR A 166 -8.35 -0.59 -16.51
CA THR A 166 -7.38 0.25 -17.25
C THR A 166 -7.31 1.70 -16.75
N GLY A 167 -7.86 1.99 -15.58
CA GLY A 167 -7.71 3.28 -14.91
C GLY A 167 -6.25 3.56 -14.51
N ALA A 168 -5.98 4.81 -14.17
CA ALA A 168 -4.70 5.16 -13.56
C ALA A 168 -4.57 4.45 -12.20
N PRO A 169 -3.37 3.98 -11.83
CA PRO A 169 -3.13 3.42 -10.51
C PRO A 169 -3.21 4.51 -9.43
N LEU A 170 -3.70 4.11 -8.26
CA LEU A 170 -3.57 4.82 -6.99
C LEU A 170 -2.48 4.12 -6.18
N TYR A 171 -1.53 4.89 -5.68
CA TYR A 171 -0.36 4.37 -4.99
C TYR A 171 -0.45 4.60 -3.48
N THR A 172 0.14 3.71 -2.69
CA THR A 172 0.43 4.04 -1.28
C THR A 172 1.29 5.30 -1.23
N GLY A 173 1.01 6.18 -0.26
CA GLY A 173 1.54 7.54 -0.18
C GLY A 173 0.57 8.62 -0.66
N ASP A 174 -0.52 8.23 -1.32
CA ASP A 174 -1.59 9.17 -1.65
C ASP A 174 -2.25 9.74 -0.38
N GLY A 175 -2.60 11.03 -0.42
CA GLY A 175 -3.19 11.75 0.72
C GLY A 175 -4.58 11.28 1.13
N GLN A 176 -5.27 10.48 0.30
CA GLN A 176 -6.56 9.89 0.63
C GLN A 176 -6.46 8.69 1.59
N PHE A 177 -5.26 8.12 1.79
CA PHE A 177 -5.11 7.04 2.77
C PHE A 177 -5.37 7.54 4.18
N GLU A 178 -6.10 6.72 4.92
CA GLU A 178 -6.32 6.90 6.34
C GLU A 178 -5.70 5.73 7.10
N VAL A 179 -5.17 6.00 8.29
CA VAL A 179 -4.64 5.00 9.19
C VAL A 179 -5.24 5.17 10.58
N CYS A 180 -5.54 4.04 11.22
CA CYS A 180 -5.85 3.97 12.63
C CYS A 180 -4.83 3.09 13.34
N ALA A 181 -4.26 3.61 14.44
CA ALA A 181 -3.29 2.91 15.26
C ALA A 181 -3.96 2.40 16.53
N THR A 182 -4.01 1.08 16.71
CA THR A 182 -4.86 0.42 17.71
C THR A 182 -4.23 0.37 19.10
N GLY A 183 -2.90 0.54 19.20
CA GLY A 183 -2.15 0.42 20.45
C GLY A 183 -1.83 -1.02 20.88
N ILE A 184 -2.34 -2.02 20.17
CA ILE A 184 -2.23 -3.44 20.55
C ILE A 184 -0.93 -4.04 20.03
N ASN A 185 0.04 -4.31 20.91
CA ASN A 185 1.31 -4.91 20.50
C ASN A 185 1.14 -6.35 19.96
N MET A 186 1.47 -6.56 18.68
CA MET A 186 1.40 -7.86 18.01
C MET A 186 2.76 -8.44 17.56
N GLN A 187 3.88 -7.95 18.10
CA GLN A 187 5.24 -8.34 17.67
C GLN A 187 5.50 -9.86 17.62
N SER A 188 4.86 -10.63 18.51
CA SER A 188 5.04 -12.08 18.60
C SER A 188 4.08 -12.86 17.70
N SER A 189 3.11 -12.19 17.07
CA SER A 189 2.10 -12.83 16.25
C SER A 189 2.65 -13.20 14.87
N GLN A 190 2.38 -14.43 14.44
CA GLN A 190 2.69 -14.92 13.10
C GLN A 190 1.53 -14.71 12.12
N THR A 191 0.31 -14.74 12.62
CA THR A 191 -0.92 -14.71 11.82
C THR A 191 -1.61 -13.36 11.86
N GLY A 192 -1.41 -12.57 12.91
CA GLY A 192 -2.10 -11.28 13.08
C GLY A 192 -3.46 -11.41 13.77
N PRO A 193 -4.29 -10.35 13.71
CA PRO A 193 -5.60 -10.31 14.34
C PRO A 193 -6.65 -11.05 13.48
N THR A 194 -7.73 -11.46 14.13
CA THR A 194 -8.93 -12.01 13.49
C THR A 194 -9.78 -10.91 12.86
N GLN A 195 -10.64 -11.27 11.90
CA GLN A 195 -11.59 -10.33 11.27
C GLN A 195 -12.48 -9.62 12.32
N ASP A 196 -12.93 -10.33 13.35
CA ASP A 196 -13.78 -9.76 14.39
C ASP A 196 -13.03 -8.72 15.25
N GLU A 197 -11.77 -8.99 15.59
CA GLU A 197 -10.91 -8.03 16.28
C GLU A 197 -10.67 -6.78 15.42
N ILE A 198 -10.45 -6.96 14.11
CA ILE A 198 -10.31 -5.85 13.17
C ILE A 198 -11.57 -4.99 13.12
N ASN A 199 -12.74 -5.61 13.00
CA ASN A 199 -14.00 -4.88 12.95
C ASN A 199 -14.31 -4.14 14.26
N GLN A 200 -13.91 -4.68 15.41
CA GLN A 200 -13.98 -3.97 16.69
C GLN A 200 -13.09 -2.72 16.68
N GLN A 201 -11.86 -2.83 16.20
CA GLN A 201 -10.96 -1.68 16.10
C GLN A 201 -11.49 -0.63 15.11
N ILE A 202 -12.00 -1.04 13.94
CA ILE A 202 -12.64 -0.12 12.98
C ILE A 202 -13.78 0.66 13.63
N ALA A 203 -14.62 0.00 14.44
CA ALA A 203 -15.70 0.66 15.17
C ALA A 203 -15.18 1.70 16.20
N LEU A 204 -14.10 1.39 16.92
CA LEU A 204 -13.44 2.35 17.82
C LEU A 204 -12.90 3.56 17.04
N CYS A 205 -12.23 3.33 15.91
CA CYS A 205 -11.66 4.39 15.08
C CYS A 205 -12.73 5.30 14.47
N ASN A 206 -13.85 4.71 14.03
CA ASN A 206 -15.01 5.44 13.49
C ASN A 206 -15.71 6.29 14.56
N SER A 207 -15.80 5.79 15.78
CA SER A 207 -16.48 6.49 16.88
C SER A 207 -15.60 7.53 17.58
N GLY A 208 -14.28 7.50 17.36
CA GLY A 208 -13.36 8.39 18.06
C GLY A 208 -13.19 8.02 19.55
N SER A 209 -13.42 6.75 19.90
CA SER A 209 -13.46 6.29 21.30
C SER A 209 -12.18 5.59 21.75
N GLY A 210 -11.14 5.55 20.92
CA GLY A 210 -9.82 5.08 21.31
C GLY A 210 -9.18 6.02 22.33
N ASP A 211 -8.40 5.46 23.27
CA ASP A 211 -7.59 6.26 24.21
C ASP A 211 -6.42 6.89 23.44
N ASP A 212 -6.40 8.22 23.34
CA ASP A 212 -5.43 8.97 22.56
C ASP A 212 -4.00 8.92 23.13
N ALA A 213 -3.84 8.46 24.37
CA ALA A 213 -2.53 8.19 24.98
C ALA A 213 -1.90 6.91 24.43
N THR A 214 -2.71 5.92 24.06
CA THR A 214 -2.24 4.56 23.70
C THR A 214 -2.60 4.15 22.26
N THR A 215 -3.53 4.85 21.63
CA THR A 215 -4.07 4.63 20.26
C THR A 215 -4.10 5.96 19.51
N SER A 216 -4.29 5.96 18.19
CA SER A 216 -4.52 7.22 17.45
C SER A 216 -5.84 7.92 17.83
N GLY A 217 -6.69 7.34 18.69
CA GLY A 217 -8.00 7.87 19.08
C GLY A 217 -9.06 7.78 17.98
N GLY A 218 -8.65 7.70 16.72
CA GLY A 218 -9.51 7.61 15.55
C GLY A 218 -8.69 7.53 14.25
N TRP A 219 -9.33 7.77 13.11
CA TRP A 219 -8.67 7.83 11.82
C TRP A 219 -7.84 9.11 11.67
N VAL A 220 -6.64 8.97 11.13
CA VAL A 220 -5.78 10.08 10.72
C VAL A 220 -5.31 9.87 9.28
N ASN A 221 -5.04 10.95 8.56
CA ASN A 221 -4.39 10.92 7.24
C ASN A 221 -3.11 11.80 7.27
N ALA A 222 -2.54 12.10 6.11
CA ALA A 222 -1.32 12.91 6.02
C ALA A 222 -1.52 14.36 6.48
N ALA A 223 -2.76 14.87 6.45
CA ALA A 223 -3.13 16.19 6.94
C ALA A 223 -3.45 16.22 8.44
N GLY A 224 -3.51 15.06 9.11
CA GLY A 224 -3.79 14.93 10.54
C GLY A 224 -5.12 14.22 10.82
N ALA A 225 -5.86 14.69 11.82
CA ALA A 225 -7.08 14.05 12.29
C ALA A 225 -8.20 14.05 11.24
N VAL A 226 -8.73 12.86 10.93
CA VAL A 226 -9.97 12.67 10.17
C VAL A 226 -11.14 12.49 11.12
N THR A 227 -10.99 11.60 12.11
CA THR A 227 -11.95 11.51 13.22
C THR A 227 -11.66 12.65 14.21
N PRO A 228 -12.67 13.41 14.67
CA PRO A 228 -12.47 14.45 15.66
C PRO A 228 -11.78 13.93 16.94
N GLY A 229 -10.70 14.58 17.36
CA GLY A 229 -9.93 14.20 18.55
C GLY A 229 -8.84 13.16 18.30
N ALA A 230 -8.73 12.60 17.09
CA ALA A 230 -7.63 11.69 16.75
C ALA A 230 -6.26 12.42 16.81
N THR A 231 -5.21 11.67 17.12
CA THR A 231 -3.83 12.16 17.30
C THR A 231 -2.84 11.47 16.37
N GLY A 232 -1.80 12.21 15.98
CA GLY A 232 -0.80 11.75 15.01
C GLY A 232 -1.20 12.02 13.56
N SER A 233 -0.49 11.39 12.63
CA SER A 233 -0.72 11.50 11.19
C SER A 233 -0.29 10.24 10.45
N LEU A 234 -0.76 10.08 9.22
CA LEU A 234 -0.14 9.16 8.26
C LEU A 234 1.22 9.75 7.86
N ALA A 235 2.27 8.96 7.99
CA ALA A 235 3.58 9.28 7.45
C ALA A 235 3.72 8.68 6.05
N VAL A 236 4.26 9.48 5.14
CA VAL A 236 4.65 9.05 3.79
C VAL A 236 6.17 9.03 3.73
N GLY A 237 6.71 7.87 3.36
CA GLY A 237 8.13 7.59 3.31
C GLY A 237 8.69 7.75 1.90
N GLU A 238 9.83 7.12 1.68
CA GLU A 238 10.45 7.07 0.37
C GLU A 238 9.65 6.25 -0.65
N ALA A 239 9.92 6.52 -1.92
CA ALA A 239 9.35 5.82 -3.06
C ALA A 239 9.98 4.43 -3.24
N ASN A 240 9.31 3.54 -3.97
CA ASN A 240 9.78 2.20 -4.30
C ASN A 240 10.80 2.20 -5.45
N ASP A 241 11.76 3.12 -5.41
CA ASP A 241 12.73 3.31 -6.46
C ASP A 241 14.15 2.87 -5.99
N PRO A 242 15.07 2.58 -6.91
CA PRO A 242 16.44 2.19 -6.56
C PRO A 242 17.34 3.36 -6.14
N THR A 243 16.78 4.48 -5.66
CA THR A 243 17.59 5.63 -5.26
C THR A 243 18.52 5.24 -4.12
N PRO A 244 19.84 5.46 -4.24
CA PRO A 244 20.79 5.11 -3.20
C PRO A 244 20.52 5.83 -1.87
N GLY A 245 20.68 5.11 -0.76
CA GLY A 245 20.61 5.68 0.59
C GLY A 245 19.22 5.67 1.24
N GLY A 246 18.25 5.00 0.61
CA GLY A 246 16.95 4.74 1.21
C GLY A 246 17.00 3.84 2.45
N THR A 247 15.94 3.89 3.25
CA THR A 247 15.74 3.06 4.44
C THR A 247 15.38 1.62 4.07
N PHE A 248 14.60 1.45 3.00
CA PHE A 248 14.10 0.19 2.47
C PHE A 248 14.82 -0.19 1.18
N PRO A 249 15.10 -1.48 0.97
CA PRO A 249 15.41 -2.00 -0.35
C PRO A 249 14.23 -1.79 -1.33
N PRO A 250 14.50 -1.58 -2.64
CA PRO A 250 13.45 -1.58 -3.65
C PRO A 250 12.70 -2.92 -3.66
N THR A 251 11.39 -2.85 -3.59
CA THR A 251 10.49 -4.00 -3.48
C THR A 251 9.92 -4.35 -4.84
N CYS A 252 10.58 -5.29 -5.53
CA CYS A 252 10.21 -5.76 -6.86
C CYS A 252 9.61 -4.67 -7.78
N PRO A 253 10.38 -3.62 -8.13
CA PRO A 253 9.86 -2.49 -8.89
C PRO A 253 9.36 -2.94 -10.27
N THR A 254 8.27 -2.33 -10.76
CA THR A 254 7.72 -2.58 -12.10
C THR A 254 8.82 -2.49 -13.15
N GLY A 255 8.96 -3.55 -13.97
CA GLY A 255 10.03 -3.69 -14.96
C GLY A 255 11.23 -4.55 -14.53
N ALA A 256 11.39 -4.82 -13.24
CA ALA A 256 12.36 -5.79 -12.71
C ALA A 256 11.76 -7.20 -12.51
N ALA A 257 10.43 -7.31 -12.50
CA ALA A 257 9.74 -8.56 -12.22
C ALA A 257 9.71 -9.53 -13.41
N PRO A 258 9.89 -10.84 -13.19
CA PRO A 258 9.61 -11.85 -14.20
C PRO A 258 8.15 -11.76 -14.68
N PRO A 259 7.86 -12.15 -15.94
CA PRO A 259 6.50 -12.20 -16.44
C PRO A 259 5.56 -13.01 -15.52
N GLY A 260 4.41 -12.45 -15.20
CA GLY A 260 3.40 -13.09 -14.33
C GLY A 260 3.66 -12.96 -12.83
N THR A 261 4.71 -12.23 -12.43
CA THR A 261 4.99 -11.92 -11.02
C THR A 261 4.40 -10.56 -10.65
N ALA A 262 3.84 -10.46 -9.44
CA ALA A 262 3.40 -9.18 -8.90
C ALA A 262 4.59 -8.23 -8.73
N SER A 263 4.37 -6.96 -9.07
CA SER A 263 5.35 -5.89 -8.91
C SER A 263 4.67 -4.63 -8.43
N ILE A 264 5.43 -3.78 -7.76
CA ILE A 264 4.97 -2.50 -7.27
C ILE A 264 5.67 -1.40 -8.07
N ASP A 265 4.92 -0.44 -8.57
CA ASP A 265 5.43 0.70 -9.31
C ASP A 265 6.42 1.51 -8.46
N PRO A 266 7.54 1.99 -9.05
CA PRO A 266 8.44 2.90 -8.36
C PRO A 266 7.78 4.17 -7.81
N GLU A 267 6.62 4.61 -8.32
CA GLU A 267 5.89 5.76 -7.77
C GLU A 267 5.16 5.46 -6.44
N ALA A 268 5.08 4.19 -6.01
CA ALA A 268 4.50 3.86 -4.71
C ALA A 268 5.42 4.22 -3.55
N HIS A 269 4.86 4.76 -2.48
CA HIS A 269 5.61 5.15 -1.28
C HIS A 269 5.25 4.29 -0.08
N TRP A 270 6.24 4.07 0.79
CA TRP A 270 6.02 3.45 2.09
C TRP A 270 5.12 4.32 2.96
N MET A 271 4.18 3.71 3.68
CA MET A 271 3.31 4.39 4.63
C MET A 271 3.44 3.81 6.03
N TRP A 272 3.31 4.66 7.04
CA TRP A 272 3.22 4.24 8.44
C TRP A 272 2.45 5.25 9.30
N TYR A 273 2.19 4.91 10.56
CA TYR A 273 1.63 5.85 11.53
C TYR A 273 2.72 6.65 12.25
N GLN A 274 2.54 7.97 12.36
CA GLN A 274 3.39 8.87 13.11
C GLN A 274 2.62 9.40 14.34
N PRO A 275 2.94 8.95 15.56
CA PRO A 275 2.34 9.48 16.80
C PRO A 275 2.77 10.93 17.11
N GLY A 276 3.83 11.43 16.46
CA GLY A 276 4.49 12.67 16.80
C GLY A 276 5.65 12.44 17.77
N GLY A 277 6.61 13.37 17.81
CA GLY A 277 7.78 13.29 18.70
C GLY A 277 8.82 12.24 18.32
N VAL A 278 8.65 11.52 17.20
CA VAL A 278 9.63 10.56 16.65
C VAL A 278 10.19 11.08 15.33
N ALA A 279 11.50 11.01 15.16
CA ALA A 279 12.18 11.56 13.97
C ALA A 279 11.87 10.77 12.68
N ASN A 280 11.85 9.44 12.76
CA ASN A 280 11.57 8.57 11.62
C ASN A 280 10.55 7.49 12.01
N PRO A 281 9.31 7.53 11.48
CA PRO A 281 8.29 6.54 11.79
C PRO A 281 8.53 5.18 11.12
N PHE A 282 9.47 5.08 10.19
CA PHE A 282 9.80 3.86 9.44
C PHE A 282 10.95 3.05 10.06
N GLN A 283 11.56 3.54 11.13
CA GLN A 283 12.64 2.84 11.85
C GLN A 283 12.16 2.40 13.22
N SER A 284 12.41 1.15 13.56
CA SER A 284 11.93 0.62 14.83
C SER A 284 12.68 1.29 16.00
N THR A 285 11.95 1.49 17.10
CA THR A 285 12.52 1.93 18.38
C THR A 285 12.77 0.77 19.35
N GLY A 286 12.51 -0.47 18.93
CA GLY A 286 12.52 -1.65 19.81
C GLY A 286 11.36 -1.68 20.81
N SER A 287 10.39 -0.79 20.67
CA SER A 287 9.22 -0.67 21.54
C SER A 287 8.00 -0.26 20.72
N ASN A 288 6.79 -0.50 21.26
CA ASN A 288 5.52 -0.23 20.57
C ASN A 288 5.17 1.27 20.47
N THR A 289 6.15 2.12 20.18
CA THR A 289 6.03 3.58 20.06
C THR A 289 5.00 3.97 19.01
N PHE A 290 4.94 3.20 17.92
CA PHE A 290 4.04 3.45 16.80
C PHE A 290 2.67 2.81 16.97
N ARG A 291 2.37 2.25 18.15
CA ARG A 291 1.07 1.65 18.45
C ARG A 291 0.72 0.58 17.40
N ALA A 292 1.74 -0.20 17.04
CA ALA A 292 1.76 -1.23 16.01
C ALA A 292 0.62 -2.23 16.21
N TYR A 293 0.20 -2.85 15.12
CA TYR A 293 -1.20 -3.11 14.74
C TYR A 293 -1.91 -1.85 14.23
N LEU A 294 -1.68 -1.60 12.94
CA LEU A 294 -2.27 -0.51 12.18
C LEU A 294 -3.35 -1.03 11.23
N ILE A 295 -4.37 -0.22 11.00
CA ILE A 295 -5.40 -0.45 9.99
C ILE A 295 -5.35 0.73 9.04
N PHE A 296 -4.95 0.49 7.81
CA PHE A 296 -5.03 1.45 6.72
C PHE A 296 -6.33 1.22 5.96
N ARG A 297 -6.93 2.29 5.45
CA ARG A 297 -8.05 2.19 4.51
C ARG A 297 -7.96 3.23 3.40
N ILE A 298 -8.57 2.89 2.28
CA ILE A 298 -8.82 3.77 1.14
C ILE A 298 -10.25 3.54 0.65
N ALA A 299 -10.98 4.61 0.32
CA ALA A 299 -12.31 4.45 -0.25
C ALA A 299 -12.20 3.96 -1.69
N ALA A 300 -13.06 3.03 -2.09
CA ALA A 300 -13.04 2.48 -3.43
C ALA A 300 -13.36 3.55 -4.50
N GLU A 301 -14.07 4.62 -4.14
CA GLU A 301 -14.33 5.76 -5.02
C GLU A 301 -13.09 6.60 -5.36
N ASP A 302 -12.07 6.59 -4.51
CA ASP A 302 -10.82 7.32 -4.74
C ASP A 302 -9.91 6.63 -5.77
N ILE A 303 -10.15 5.34 -6.03
CA ILE A 303 -9.38 4.57 -7.02
C ILE A 303 -9.83 4.98 -8.42
N PRO A 304 -8.95 5.58 -9.26
CA PRO A 304 -9.34 6.14 -10.53
C PRO A 304 -10.07 5.15 -11.44
N LEU A 305 -11.21 5.58 -11.99
CA LEU A 305 -11.96 4.80 -12.97
C LEU A 305 -11.19 4.72 -14.31
N PRO A 306 -11.42 3.67 -15.11
CA PRO A 306 -11.01 3.65 -16.51
C PRO A 306 -11.51 4.88 -17.29
N PRO A 307 -10.74 5.40 -18.26
CA PRO A 307 -11.23 6.38 -19.22
C PRO A 307 -12.48 5.87 -19.95
N LYS A 308 -13.43 6.76 -20.23
CA LYS A 308 -14.65 6.45 -21.01
C LYS A 308 -14.36 6.27 -22.50
#